data_AF-A0A6P0JUR7-F1
#
_entry.id   AF-A0A6P0JUR7-F1
#
_cell.length_a   1.000
_cell.length_b   1.000
_cell.length_c   1.000
_cell.angle_alpha   90.00
_cell.angle_beta   90.00
_cell.angle_gamma   90.00
#
_symmetry.space_group_name_H-M   'P 1'
#
loop_
_entity.id
_entity.type
_entity.pdbx_description
1 polymer ?
#
loop_
_entity_poly.entity_id
_entity_poly.type
_entity_poly.pdbx_seq_one_letter_code
_entity_poly.pdbx_strand_id
1 'polypeptide(L)'
;KNSPSGEFFSWTGQVQRIHRLAERHLLVVQGDVQLSPDNLLGSESFSIGGGQTLRGFRQGARSADNGWRISVEDRITLIQGEEAVELLQIAPFFDVGMVWNNPSNPDQIENEHFLAGVGTGIIYSPVENFTARLDVTLPLVNLSDRSVNAQDDGIYFSVNYTF
;
A
#
# COMPACT_ATOMS: atom_id res chain seq x y z
N LYS A 1 -12.70 20.34 -24.89
CA LYS A 1 -13.03 19.10 -24.16
C LYS A 1 -11.68 18.43 -23.93
N ASN A 2 -11.12 18.53 -22.72
CA ASN A 2 -9.77 18.02 -22.43
C ASN A 2 -9.89 16.53 -22.11
N SER A 3 -9.84 15.69 -23.14
CA SER A 3 -9.73 14.24 -22.93
C SER A 3 -8.29 13.92 -22.50
N PRO A 4 -8.06 12.82 -21.75
CA PRO A 4 -6.72 12.33 -21.47
C PRO A 4 -5.87 12.26 -22.74
N SER A 5 -4.64 12.74 -22.65
CA SER A 5 -3.72 12.86 -23.78
C SER A 5 -2.34 12.31 -23.40
N GLY A 6 -1.51 11.97 -24.39
CA GLY A 6 -0.13 11.54 -24.16
C GLY A 6 0.81 12.67 -23.72
N GLU A 7 0.35 13.92 -23.79
CA GLU A 7 1.03 15.08 -23.24
C GLU A 7 0.29 15.54 -21.98
N PHE A 8 0.98 15.50 -20.85
CA PHE A 8 0.45 15.90 -19.55
C PHE A 8 1.60 16.33 -18.63
N PHE A 9 1.26 17.10 -17.60
CA PHE A 9 2.13 17.37 -16.47
C PHE A 9 1.69 16.53 -15.27
N SER A 10 2.64 15.87 -14.61
CA SER A 10 2.40 15.17 -13.35
C SER A 10 3.58 15.39 -12.41
N TRP A 11 3.28 15.60 -11.13
CA TRP A 11 4.27 15.68 -10.06
C TRP A 11 4.05 14.54 -9.08
N THR A 12 5.12 13.78 -8.81
CA THR A 12 5.11 12.64 -7.90
C THR A 12 6.12 12.85 -6.77
N GLY A 13 5.74 12.42 -5.57
CA GLY A 13 6.58 12.49 -4.39
C GLY A 13 6.46 11.22 -3.56
N GLN A 14 7.60 10.74 -3.06
CA GLN A 14 7.68 9.55 -2.21
C GLN A 14 8.58 9.84 -1.01
N VAL A 15 8.15 9.43 0.18
CA VAL A 15 8.92 9.57 1.41
C VAL A 15 8.85 8.27 2.22
N GLN A 16 9.99 7.89 2.78
CA GLN A 16 10.07 6.80 3.73
C GLN A 16 10.92 7.21 4.93
N ARG A 17 10.43 6.88 6.12
CA ARG A 17 11.17 7.02 7.37
C ARG A 17 11.19 5.68 8.09
N ILE A 18 12.39 5.21 8.39
CA ILE A 18 12.62 4.03 9.21
C ILE A 18 13.23 4.49 10.52
N HIS A 19 12.68 4.06 11.65
CA HIS A 19 13.13 4.50 12.96
C HIS A 19 13.02 3.36 13.99
N ARG A 20 14.11 3.12 14.73
CA ARG A 20 14.12 2.16 15.83
C ARG A 20 13.55 2.82 17.08
N LEU A 21 12.33 2.46 17.47
CA LEU A 21 11.64 2.99 18.66
C LEU A 21 12.18 2.39 19.96
N ALA A 22 12.57 1.12 19.91
CA ALA A 22 13.16 0.35 20.99
C ALA A 22 14.01 -0.78 20.40
N GLU A 23 14.74 -1.53 21.22
CA GLU A 23 15.66 -2.58 20.76
C GLU A 23 15.02 -3.59 19.79
N ARG A 24 13.73 -3.89 19.96
CA ARG A 24 12.97 -4.85 19.16
C ARG A 24 11.85 -4.25 18.30
N HIS A 25 11.78 -2.92 18.20
CA HIS A 25 10.71 -2.21 17.49
C HIS A 25 11.30 -1.34 16.39
N LEU A 26 10.99 -1.69 15.14
CA LEU A 26 11.37 -0.93 13.96
C LEU A 26 10.11 -0.34 13.30
N LEU A 27 9.91 0.96 13.51
CA LEU A 27 8.82 1.69 12.87
C LEU A 27 9.21 2.05 11.44
N VAL A 28 8.32 1.73 10.51
CA VAL A 28 8.40 2.10 9.10
C VAL A 28 7.19 2.96 8.76
N VAL A 29 7.45 4.19 8.32
CA VAL A 29 6.44 5.12 7.81
C VAL A 29 6.73 5.40 6.35
N GLN A 30 5.72 5.26 5.49
CA GLN A 30 5.79 5.55 4.07
C GLN A 30 4.68 6.51 3.67
N GLY A 31 4.96 7.38 2.70
CA GLY A 31 3.95 8.21 2.07
C GLY A 31 4.26 8.44 0.60
N ASP A 32 3.23 8.38 -0.23
CA ASP A 32 3.31 8.71 -1.65
C ASP A 32 2.23 9.73 -2.01
N VAL A 33 2.52 10.58 -2.99
CA VAL A 33 1.59 11.57 -3.52
C VAL A 33 1.81 11.73 -5.02
N GLN A 34 0.72 11.93 -5.75
CA GLN A 34 0.71 12.36 -7.14
C GLN A 34 -0.29 13.49 -7.32
N LEU A 35 0.15 14.55 -8.01
CA LEU A 35 -0.66 15.70 -8.34
C LEU A 35 -0.49 16.04 -9.82
N SER A 36 -1.61 16.18 -10.53
CA SER A 36 -1.67 16.59 -11.93
C SER A 36 -2.84 17.55 -12.17
N PRO A 37 -2.60 18.71 -12.79
CA PRO A 37 -3.67 19.58 -13.27
C PRO A 37 -4.36 19.04 -14.54
N ASP A 38 -3.79 18.00 -15.16
CA ASP A 38 -4.24 17.43 -16.42
C ASP A 38 -5.00 16.11 -16.20
N ASN A 39 -5.88 15.75 -17.13
CA ASN A 39 -6.52 14.44 -17.10
C ASN A 39 -5.51 13.40 -17.60
N LEU A 40 -5.26 12.37 -16.79
CA LEU A 40 -4.24 11.37 -17.04
C LEU A 40 -4.84 10.15 -17.74
N LEU A 41 -4.02 9.47 -18.54
CA LEU A 41 -4.34 8.14 -19.05
C LEU A 41 -4.35 7.17 -17.87
N GLY A 42 -5.13 6.09 -17.95
CA GLY A 42 -5.21 5.08 -16.89
C GLY A 42 -3.88 4.36 -16.60
N SER A 43 -2.88 4.44 -17.49
CA SER A 43 -1.51 3.96 -17.23
C SER A 43 -0.70 4.90 -16.34
N GLU A 44 -1.08 6.18 -16.29
CA GLU A 44 -0.39 7.27 -15.60
C GLU A 44 -1.12 7.69 -14.32
N SER A 45 -2.32 7.15 -14.09
CA SER A 45 -3.12 7.46 -12.92
C SER A 45 -2.50 6.90 -11.64
N PHE A 46 -2.67 7.61 -10.55
CA PHE A 46 -2.28 7.15 -9.23
C PHE A 46 -3.22 6.03 -8.79
N SER A 47 -2.68 4.89 -8.38
CA SER A 47 -3.47 3.70 -8.04
C SER A 47 -3.21 3.26 -6.60
N ILE A 48 -4.29 3.01 -5.86
CA ILE A 48 -4.25 2.50 -4.48
C ILE A 48 -5.07 1.21 -4.35
N GLY A 49 -4.64 0.37 -3.41
CA GLY A 49 -5.20 -0.96 -3.16
C GLY A 49 -4.23 -2.06 -3.56
N GLY A 50 -4.13 -3.08 -2.70
CA GLY A 50 -3.26 -4.24 -2.88
C GLY A 50 -2.17 -4.34 -1.82
N GLY A 51 -1.38 -5.42 -1.89
CA GLY A 51 -0.41 -5.77 -0.84
C GLY A 51 0.76 -4.78 -0.69
N GLN A 52 1.04 -3.99 -1.72
CA GLN A 52 2.18 -3.07 -1.78
C GLN A 52 1.82 -1.59 -1.57
N THR A 53 0.54 -1.22 -1.64
CA THR A 53 0.10 0.18 -1.58
C THR A 53 -0.81 0.42 -0.39
N LEU A 54 -2.00 -0.17 -0.39
CA LEU A 54 -3.02 -0.01 0.62
C LEU A 54 -3.71 -1.35 0.84
N ARG A 55 -3.27 -2.06 1.89
CA ARG A 55 -3.69 -3.43 2.18
C ARG A 55 -5.15 -3.46 2.63
N GLY A 56 -5.80 -4.60 2.41
CA GLY A 56 -7.22 -4.84 2.71
C GLY A 56 -8.15 -4.68 1.50
N PHE A 57 -7.59 -4.30 0.35
CA PHE A 57 -8.31 -4.09 -0.90
C PHE A 57 -7.60 -4.80 -2.06
N ARG A 58 -8.36 -5.17 -3.11
CA ARG A 58 -7.78 -5.71 -4.34
C ARG A 58 -6.73 -4.78 -4.97
N GLN A 59 -5.82 -5.35 -5.76
CA GLN A 59 -4.80 -4.57 -6.48
C GLN A 59 -5.48 -3.50 -7.35
N GLY A 60 -5.09 -2.24 -7.15
CA GLY A 60 -5.63 -1.10 -7.89
C GLY A 60 -7.14 -0.90 -7.70
N ALA A 61 -7.67 -1.17 -6.50
CA ALA A 61 -9.07 -0.99 -6.16
C ALA A 61 -9.61 0.42 -6.51
N ARG A 62 -8.77 1.45 -6.43
CA ARG A 62 -9.08 2.80 -6.90
C ARG A 62 -7.92 3.37 -7.69
N SER A 63 -8.22 4.10 -8.76
CA SER A 63 -7.19 4.83 -9.50
C SER A 63 -7.75 6.11 -10.13
N ALA A 64 -7.01 7.21 -10.04
CA ALA A 64 -7.40 8.50 -10.59
C ALA A 64 -6.19 9.40 -10.88
N ASP A 65 -6.41 10.55 -11.50
CA ASP A 65 -5.37 11.52 -11.88
C ASP A 65 -4.44 11.90 -10.73
N ASN A 66 -5.03 12.08 -9.54
CA ASN A 66 -4.36 12.53 -8.34
C ASN A 66 -4.60 11.54 -7.19
N GLY A 67 -3.66 11.52 -6.24
CA GLY A 67 -3.86 10.75 -5.03
C GLY A 67 -2.73 10.88 -4.04
N TRP A 68 -2.98 10.34 -2.85
CA TRP A 68 -1.95 10.15 -1.84
C TRP A 68 -2.22 8.87 -1.05
N ARG A 69 -1.16 8.31 -0.46
CA ARG A 69 -1.26 7.25 0.53
C ARG A 69 -0.27 7.45 1.66
N ILE A 70 -0.58 6.92 2.83
CA ILE A 70 0.29 6.82 3.99
C ILE A 70 0.17 5.41 4.55
N SER A 71 1.31 4.81 4.90
CA SER A 71 1.40 3.52 5.58
C SER A 71 2.26 3.66 6.82
N VAL A 72 1.79 3.14 7.94
CA VAL A 72 2.53 3.05 9.20
C VAL A 72 2.58 1.59 9.62
N GLU A 73 3.78 1.04 9.80
CA GLU A 73 4.03 -0.34 10.19
C GLU A 73 5.06 -0.38 11.31
N ASP A 74 4.74 -1.03 12.44
CA ASP A 74 5.73 -1.31 13.49
C ASP A 74 6.15 -2.77 13.40
N ARG A 75 7.43 -3.05 13.15
CA ARG A 75 7.96 -4.41 13.12
C ARG A 75 8.54 -4.76 14.47
N ILE A 76 7.93 -5.75 15.10
CA ILE A 76 8.25 -6.20 16.45
C ILE A 76 8.92 -7.55 16.37
N THR A 77 10.21 -7.60 16.70
CA THR A 77 11.00 -8.84 16.70
C THR A 77 10.63 -9.71 17.90
N LEU A 78 10.03 -10.87 17.62
CA LEU A 78 9.62 -11.85 18.63
C LEU A 78 10.73 -12.85 18.94
N ILE A 79 11.43 -13.33 17.91
CA ILE A 79 12.52 -14.29 18.02
C ILE A 79 13.74 -13.72 17.31
N GLN A 80 14.86 -13.74 18.02
CA GLN A 80 16.16 -13.32 17.53
C GLN A 80 17.10 -14.52 17.55
N GLY A 81 17.81 -14.74 16.45
CA GLY A 81 18.77 -15.82 16.28
C GLY A 81 20.17 -15.44 16.77
N GLU A 82 21.14 -16.27 16.42
CA GLU A 82 22.54 -15.93 16.54
C GLU A 82 22.86 -14.67 15.71
N GLU A 83 23.90 -13.94 16.11
CA GLU A 83 24.33 -12.71 15.41
C GLU A 83 23.25 -11.62 15.27
N ALA A 84 22.28 -11.62 16.19
CA ALA A 84 21.20 -10.64 16.24
C ALA A 84 20.21 -10.68 15.05
N VAL A 85 20.18 -11.78 14.28
CA VAL A 85 19.26 -11.97 13.15
C VAL A 85 17.79 -11.97 13.63
N GLU A 86 16.95 -11.14 13.02
CA GLU A 86 15.52 -11.04 13.30
C GLU A 86 14.75 -12.21 12.64
N LEU A 87 14.72 -13.37 13.30
CA LEU A 87 14.16 -14.60 12.74
C LEU A 87 12.64 -14.53 12.53
N LEU A 88 11.92 -13.95 13.49
CA LEU A 88 10.46 -13.86 13.46
C LEU A 88 10.01 -12.50 13.96
N GLN A 89 9.19 -11.82 13.17
CA GLN A 89 8.57 -10.54 13.52
C GLN A 89 7.06 -10.61 13.35
N ILE A 90 6.36 -9.87 14.18
CA ILE A 90 4.99 -9.43 13.89
C ILE A 90 5.03 -7.98 13.41
N ALA A 91 4.14 -7.63 12.49
CA ALA A 91 4.12 -6.32 11.87
C ALA A 91 2.69 -5.77 11.85
N PRO A 92 2.15 -5.26 12.98
CA PRO A 92 0.92 -4.48 12.94
C PRO A 92 1.10 -3.24 12.05
N PHE A 93 0.07 -2.92 11.27
CA PHE A 93 0.09 -1.78 10.37
C PHE A 93 -1.27 -1.10 10.21
N PHE A 94 -1.21 0.14 9.73
CA PHE A 94 -2.35 0.93 9.31
C PHE A 94 -2.02 1.64 7.98
N ASP A 95 -2.88 1.45 6.99
CA ASP A 95 -2.76 2.05 5.67
C ASP A 95 -3.97 2.94 5.39
N VAL A 96 -3.73 4.09 4.78
CA VAL A 96 -4.78 5.05 4.42
C VAL A 96 -4.41 5.80 3.15
N GLY A 97 -5.41 6.15 2.33
CA GLY A 97 -5.16 6.90 1.11
C GLY A 97 -6.44 7.39 0.46
N MET A 98 -6.27 8.31 -0.49
CA MET A 98 -7.37 8.89 -1.25
C MET A 98 -6.92 9.16 -2.68
N VAL A 99 -7.83 8.98 -3.64
CA VAL A 99 -7.61 9.35 -5.05
C VAL A 99 -8.76 10.17 -5.59
N TRP A 100 -8.48 11.09 -6.50
CA TRP A 100 -9.50 11.93 -7.12
C TRP A 100 -9.10 12.31 -8.55
N ASN A 101 -10.11 12.40 -9.41
CA ASN A 101 -9.93 12.90 -10.77
C ASN A 101 -10.12 14.40 -10.82
N ASN A 102 -9.55 15.00 -11.86
CA ASN A 102 -9.87 16.36 -12.22
C ASN A 102 -11.36 16.45 -12.62
N PRO A 103 -12.07 17.56 -12.34
CA PRO A 103 -13.52 17.67 -12.61
C PRO A 103 -13.90 17.48 -14.08
N SER A 104 -12.94 17.69 -14.99
CA SER A 104 -13.14 17.57 -16.43
C SER A 104 -12.86 16.17 -16.98
N ASN A 105 -12.33 15.26 -16.15
CA ASN A 105 -12.01 13.90 -16.57
C ASN A 105 -13.31 13.13 -16.89
N PRO A 106 -13.45 12.55 -18.09
CA PRO A 106 -14.64 11.78 -18.45
C PRO A 106 -14.77 10.47 -17.66
N ASP A 107 -13.65 9.89 -17.20
CA ASP A 107 -13.58 8.60 -16.51
C ASP A 107 -13.68 8.80 -14.99
N GLN A 108 -14.81 9.37 -14.53
CA GLN A 108 -15.05 9.57 -13.11
C GLN A 108 -15.08 8.23 -12.36
N ILE A 109 -14.37 8.17 -11.23
CA ILE A 109 -14.38 6.99 -10.37
C ILE A 109 -15.62 6.95 -9.49
N GLU A 110 -15.94 5.77 -8.98
CA GLU A 110 -17.04 5.56 -8.04
C GLU A 110 -16.87 6.38 -6.75
N ASN A 111 -17.98 6.57 -6.03
CA ASN A 111 -18.11 7.54 -4.93
C ASN A 111 -17.12 7.32 -3.77
N GLU A 112 -16.53 6.12 -3.61
CA GLU A 112 -15.55 5.84 -2.56
C GLU A 112 -14.12 6.15 -3.02
N HIS A 113 -13.75 7.42 -2.88
CA HIS A 113 -12.41 7.94 -3.18
C HIS A 113 -11.35 7.61 -2.12
N PHE A 114 -11.80 7.29 -0.90
CA PHE A 114 -10.96 7.11 0.29
C PHE A 114 -10.94 5.65 0.71
N LEU A 115 -9.75 5.11 0.98
CA LEU A 115 -9.54 3.77 1.48
C LEU A 115 -8.77 3.82 2.80
N ALA A 116 -9.10 2.90 3.70
CA ALA A 116 -8.34 2.68 4.93
C ALA A 116 -8.38 1.20 5.33
N GLY A 117 -7.26 0.69 5.83
CA GLY A 117 -7.10 -0.68 6.27
C GLY A 117 -6.20 -0.78 7.49
N VAL A 118 -6.48 -1.75 8.36
CA VAL A 118 -5.65 -2.08 9.51
C VAL A 118 -5.38 -3.57 9.49
N GLY A 119 -4.18 -3.99 9.84
CA GLY A 119 -3.84 -5.40 9.78
C GLY A 119 -2.58 -5.73 10.56
N THR A 120 -2.17 -6.98 10.42
CA THR A 120 -0.91 -7.45 10.98
C THR A 120 -0.27 -8.46 10.04
N GLY A 121 1.06 -8.45 10.03
CA GLY A 121 1.88 -9.39 9.29
C GLY A 121 2.69 -10.30 10.19
N ILE A 122 3.03 -11.48 9.66
CA ILE A 122 4.12 -12.31 10.16
C ILE A 122 5.24 -12.24 9.13
N ILE A 123 6.46 -11.92 9.59
CA ILE A 123 7.67 -11.90 8.77
C ILE A 123 8.63 -12.95 9.35
N TYR A 124 9.05 -13.89 8.50
CA TYR A 124 9.93 -14.99 8.86
C TYR A 124 11.19 -14.95 8.00
N SER A 125 12.34 -14.77 8.65
CA SER A 125 13.65 -14.60 8.01
C SER A 125 14.71 -15.47 8.71
N PRO A 126 14.66 -16.80 8.55
CA PRO A 126 15.57 -17.75 9.19
C PRO A 126 17.04 -17.57 8.80
N VAL A 127 17.29 -17.00 7.62
CA VAL A 127 18.63 -16.73 7.06
C VAL A 127 18.58 -15.40 6.31
N GLU A 128 19.73 -14.74 6.15
CA GLU A 128 19.80 -13.37 5.58
C GLU A 128 19.21 -13.24 4.17
N ASN A 129 19.25 -14.32 3.39
CA ASN A 129 18.84 -14.30 1.98
C ASN A 129 17.45 -14.89 1.73
N PHE A 130 16.69 -15.22 2.77
CA PHE A 130 15.32 -15.72 2.66
C PHE A 130 14.38 -14.89 3.53
N THR A 131 13.24 -14.49 2.97
CA THR A 131 12.18 -13.82 3.73
C THR A 131 10.82 -14.30 3.22
N ALA A 132 10.01 -14.81 4.14
CA ALA A 132 8.60 -15.08 3.92
C ALA A 132 7.75 -14.09 4.71
N ARG A 133 6.68 -13.58 4.11
CA ARG A 133 5.74 -12.66 4.75
C ARG A 133 4.31 -13.08 4.46
N LEU A 134 3.46 -13.03 5.48
CA LEU A 134 2.02 -13.21 5.38
C LEU A 134 1.33 -12.07 6.13
N ASP A 135 0.48 -11.31 5.45
CA ASP A 135 -0.32 -10.24 6.02
C ASP A 135 -1.80 -10.62 6.00
N VAL A 136 -2.51 -10.26 7.08
CA VAL A 136 -3.97 -10.32 7.16
C VAL A 136 -4.48 -8.94 7.52
N THR A 137 -5.45 -8.46 6.74
CA THR A 137 -5.94 -7.08 6.82
C THR A 137 -7.45 -7.03 6.95
N LEU A 138 -7.91 -6.15 7.83
CA LEU A 138 -9.29 -5.73 7.94
C LEU A 138 -9.46 -4.37 7.20
N PRO A 139 -10.18 -4.33 6.07
CA PRO A 139 -10.56 -3.06 5.46
C PRO A 139 -11.56 -2.32 6.35
N LEU A 140 -11.33 -1.02 6.53
CA LEU A 140 -12.14 -0.14 7.36
C LEU A 140 -13.17 0.65 6.54
N VAL A 141 -13.09 0.58 5.21
CA VAL A 141 -14.02 1.17 4.27
C VAL A 141 -14.61 0.06 3.40
N ASN A 142 -15.92 0.08 3.20
CA ASN A 142 -16.60 -0.82 2.27
C ASN A 142 -16.75 -0.12 0.93
N LEU A 143 -16.37 -0.82 -0.14
CA LEU A 143 -16.54 -0.36 -1.50
C LEU A 143 -17.79 -1.02 -2.10
N SER A 144 -18.62 -0.24 -2.78
CA SER A 144 -19.86 -0.75 -3.35
C SER A 144 -19.62 -1.70 -4.55
N ASP A 145 -18.50 -1.55 -5.25
CA ASP A 145 -18.00 -2.46 -6.30
C ASP A 145 -17.19 -3.65 -5.77
N ARG A 146 -17.08 -3.84 -4.45
CA ARG A 146 -16.34 -4.97 -3.89
C ARG A 146 -17.01 -6.29 -4.26
N SER A 147 -16.27 -7.16 -4.93
CA SER A 147 -16.76 -8.48 -5.31
C SER A 147 -16.59 -9.48 -4.16
N VAL A 148 -17.16 -10.68 -4.30
CA VAL A 148 -16.93 -11.80 -3.38
C VAL A 148 -16.02 -12.81 -4.08
N ASN A 149 -14.77 -12.42 -4.33
CA ASN A 149 -13.74 -13.30 -4.91
C ASN A 149 -12.51 -13.32 -4.01
N ALA A 150 -11.67 -14.36 -4.11
CA ALA A 150 -10.50 -14.57 -3.26
C ALA A 150 -9.47 -13.42 -3.28
N GLN A 151 -9.54 -12.50 -4.25
CA GLN A 151 -8.72 -11.28 -4.30
C GLN A 151 -9.15 -10.21 -3.30
N ASP A 152 -10.33 -10.33 -2.71
CA ASP A 152 -10.92 -9.38 -1.76
C ASP A 152 -10.76 -9.82 -0.29
N ASP A 153 -10.05 -10.92 -0.02
CA ASP A 153 -9.95 -11.51 1.33
C ASP A 153 -8.97 -10.78 2.26
N GLY A 154 -8.27 -9.74 1.78
CA GLY A 154 -7.33 -8.97 2.60
C GLY A 154 -6.13 -9.79 3.11
N ILE A 155 -5.83 -10.91 2.46
CA ILE A 155 -4.69 -11.78 2.74
C ILE A 155 -3.63 -11.57 1.66
N TYR A 156 -2.41 -11.29 2.05
CA TYR A 156 -1.28 -11.12 1.14
C TYR A 156 -0.11 -11.98 1.59
N PHE A 157 0.59 -12.60 0.64
CA PHE A 157 1.80 -13.36 0.94
C PHE A 157 2.92 -13.01 -0.03
N SER A 158 4.16 -13.11 0.44
CA SER A 158 5.35 -13.04 -0.41
C SER A 158 6.45 -13.95 0.13
N VAL A 159 7.24 -14.49 -0.79
CA VAL A 159 8.44 -15.27 -0.48
C VAL A 159 9.54 -14.73 -1.38
N ASN A 160 10.62 -14.27 -0.77
CA ASN A 160 11.77 -13.69 -1.46
C ASN A 160 13.02 -14.50 -1.11
N TYR A 161 13.80 -14.84 -2.12
CA TYR A 161 15.09 -15.49 -1.96
C TYR A 161 16.13 -14.84 -2.88
N THR A 162 17.29 -14.47 -2.34
CA THR A 162 18.38 -13.82 -3.08
C THR A 162 19.59 -14.77 -3.16
N PHE A 163 20.14 -14.94 -4.38
CA PHE A 163 21.30 -15.79 -4.66
C PHE A 163 22.61 -15.00 -4.61
#